data_AF-A0A3S9FT75-F1
#
_entry.id   AF-A0A3S9FT75-F1
#
_cell.length_a   1.000
_cell.length_b   1.000
_cell.length_c   1.000
_cell.angle_alpha   90.00
_cell.angle_beta   90.00
_cell.angle_gamma   90.00
#
_symmetry.space_group_name_H-M   'P 1'
#
loop_
_entity.id
_entity.type
_entity.pdbx_description
1 polymer ?
#
loop_
_entity_poly.entity_id
_entity_poly.type
_entity_poly.pdbx_seq_one_letter_code
_entity_poly.pdbx_strand_id
1 'polypeptide(L)'
;MWRIRNPHHVGSRTINAIPFRSNWLTVLSTDFVNRLGGAAKLSQALGKRCPMHEYPGGVILQAGDKPQLGDVNRGIVLDEYRRVASAVKRLRFEDYAIGLFPVPQPLDARDETVKWIRRFD
;
A
#
# COMPACT_ATOMS: atom_id res chain seq x y z
N MET A 1 -20.57 9.50 10.99
CA MET A 1 -19.80 10.43 10.13
C MET A 1 -18.63 10.98 10.94
N TRP A 2 -17.46 10.32 10.91
CA TRP A 2 -16.30 10.74 11.69
C TRP A 2 -15.36 11.57 10.83
N ARG A 3 -15.23 12.86 11.15
CA ARG A 3 -14.39 13.84 10.46
C ARG A 3 -13.18 14.12 11.34
N ILE A 4 -12.07 13.42 11.11
CA ILE A 4 -10.80 13.74 11.75
C ILE A 4 -10.32 15.07 11.15
N ARG A 5 -10.40 16.16 11.92
CA ARG A 5 -9.78 17.45 11.58
C ARG A 5 -8.35 17.45 12.11
N ASN A 6 -7.39 17.23 11.22
CA ASN A 6 -5.97 17.47 11.50
C ASN A 6 -5.67 18.95 11.15
N PRO A 7 -5.22 19.80 12.09
CA PRO A 7 -5.06 21.25 11.89
C PRO A 7 -3.94 21.67 10.91
N HIS A 8 -3.19 20.72 10.35
CA HIS A 8 -2.12 21.00 9.37
C HIS A 8 -2.52 20.81 7.90
N HIS A 9 -3.80 20.55 7.60
CA HIS A 9 -4.28 20.49 6.21
C HIS A 9 -4.80 21.83 5.72
N VAL A 10 -3.91 22.64 5.16
CA VAL A 10 -4.28 23.71 4.23
C VAL A 10 -4.75 23.05 2.93
N GLY A 11 -6.05 23.18 2.65
CA GLY A 11 -6.65 22.81 1.38
C GLY A 11 -7.17 21.37 1.32
N SER A 12 -8.49 21.23 1.26
CA SER A 12 -9.18 20.03 0.79
C SER A 12 -8.82 19.77 -0.68
N ARG A 13 -7.61 19.28 -0.94
CA ARG A 13 -7.36 18.52 -2.16
C ARG A 13 -7.93 17.14 -1.91
N THR A 14 -8.77 16.69 -2.82
CA THR A 14 -9.14 15.29 -3.01
C THR A 14 -7.97 14.41 -2.59
N ILE A 15 -8.17 13.51 -1.63
CA ILE A 15 -7.11 12.58 -1.21
C ILE A 15 -6.83 11.70 -2.43
N ASN A 16 -5.88 12.14 -3.26
CA ASN A 16 -5.52 11.50 -4.51
C ASN A 16 -4.60 10.31 -4.28
N ALA A 17 -4.08 10.17 -3.07
CA ALA A 17 -3.25 9.06 -2.62
C ALA A 17 -3.48 8.81 -1.12
N ILE A 18 -3.57 7.54 -0.73
CA ILE A 18 -3.63 7.12 0.68
C ILE A 18 -2.21 6.73 1.12
N PRO A 19 -1.81 6.94 2.38
CA PRO A 19 -0.62 6.30 2.95
C PRO A 19 -0.70 4.78 2.74
N PHE A 20 -0.07 4.30 1.67
CA PHE A 20 -0.30 2.94 1.21
C PHE A 20 0.92 2.08 1.54
N ARG A 21 0.69 1.08 2.37
CA ARG A 21 1.64 0.01 2.64
C ARG A 21 1.00 -1.28 2.16
N SER A 22 1.64 -1.94 1.19
CA SER A 22 1.25 -3.31 0.84
C SER A 22 1.49 -4.20 2.05
N ASN A 23 0.44 -4.91 2.47
CA ASN A 23 0.47 -5.89 3.54
C ASN A 23 -0.06 -7.22 2.99
N TRP A 24 -0.11 -8.26 3.83
CA TRP A 24 -0.72 -9.53 3.42
C TRP A 24 -2.15 -9.34 2.89
N LEU A 25 -2.96 -8.54 3.58
CA LEU A 25 -4.29 -8.12 3.13
C LEU A 25 -4.31 -6.62 2.92
N THR A 26 -4.87 -6.22 1.79
CA THR A 26 -4.90 -4.82 1.34
C THR A 26 -6.31 -4.47 0.86
N VAL A 27 -6.98 -3.56 1.56
CA VAL A 27 -8.38 -3.20 1.30
C VAL A 27 -8.44 -1.96 0.41
N LEU A 28 -9.22 -2.03 -0.67
CA LEU A 28 -9.44 -0.95 -1.62
C LEU A 28 -10.92 -0.69 -1.81
N SER A 29 -11.35 0.56 -1.77
CA SER A 29 -12.70 0.93 -2.18
C SER A 29 -12.87 0.85 -3.71
N THR A 30 -14.11 0.77 -4.17
CA THR A 30 -14.45 0.79 -5.60
C THR A 30 -13.82 1.98 -6.34
N ASP A 31 -13.77 3.15 -5.72
CA ASP A 31 -13.14 4.34 -6.32
C ASP A 31 -11.65 4.14 -6.61
N PHE A 32 -10.92 3.49 -5.69
CA PHE A 32 -9.51 3.19 -5.89
C PHE A 32 -9.29 2.10 -6.93
N VAL A 33 -10.14 1.08 -6.95
CA VAL A 33 -10.12 0.05 -8.00
C VAL A 33 -10.34 0.68 -9.37
N ASN A 34 -11.29 1.61 -9.50
CA ASN A 34 -11.55 2.32 -10.76
C ASN A 34 -10.34 3.15 -11.21
N ARG A 35 -9.65 3.84 -10.28
CA ARG A 35 -8.38 4.55 -10.59
C ARG A 35 -7.27 3.60 -11.05
N LEU A 36 -7.29 2.34 -10.62
CA LEU A 36 -6.37 1.30 -11.10
C LEU A 36 -6.76 0.74 -12.48
N GLY A 37 -7.89 1.13 -13.05
CA GLY A 37 -8.40 0.66 -14.33
C GLY A 37 -9.41 -0.48 -14.21
N GLY A 38 -10.03 -0.64 -13.03
CA GLY A 38 -11.12 -1.58 -12.79
C GLY A 38 -10.68 -2.94 -12.26
N ALA A 39 -11.66 -3.69 -11.74
CA ALA A 39 -11.45 -4.97 -11.07
C ALA A 39 -10.82 -6.04 -11.99
N ALA A 40 -11.24 -6.11 -13.27
CA ALA A 40 -10.70 -7.08 -14.22
C ALA A 40 -9.20 -6.88 -14.48
N LYS A 41 -8.77 -5.64 -14.70
CA LYS A 41 -7.35 -5.30 -14.90
C LYS A 41 -6.52 -5.58 -13.64
N LEU A 42 -7.08 -5.24 -12.48
CA LEU A 42 -6.44 -5.50 -11.19
C LEU A 42 -6.28 -7.00 -10.93
N SER A 43 -7.33 -7.80 -11.14
CA SER A 43 -7.31 -9.26 -11.03
C SER A 43 -6.28 -9.88 -11.98
N GLN A 44 -6.21 -9.42 -13.22
CA GLN A 44 -5.22 -9.88 -14.20
C GLN A 44 -3.78 -9.61 -13.74
N ALA A 45 -3.51 -8.42 -13.18
CA ALA A 45 -2.18 -8.06 -12.69
C ALA A 45 -1.75 -8.87 -11.46
N LEU A 46 -2.70 -9.29 -10.63
CA LEU A 46 -2.46 -10.07 -9.42
C LEU A 46 -2.25 -11.57 -9.71
N GLY A 47 -2.97 -12.11 -10.69
CA GLY A 47 -2.90 -13.52 -11.05
C GLY A 47 -3.38 -14.45 -9.93
N LYS A 48 -3.24 -15.77 -10.14
CA LYS A 48 -3.83 -16.78 -9.23
C LYS A 48 -3.21 -16.83 -7.83
N ARG A 49 -1.95 -16.41 -7.68
CA ARG A 49 -1.24 -16.42 -6.39
C ARG A 49 -1.62 -15.25 -5.47
N CYS A 50 -2.31 -14.24 -6.01
CA CYS A 50 -2.74 -13.10 -5.23
C CYS A 50 -4.26 -12.92 -5.38
N PRO A 51 -5.07 -13.73 -4.68
CA PRO A 51 -6.52 -13.69 -4.85
C PRO A 51 -7.09 -12.31 -4.48
N MET A 52 -8.14 -11.94 -5.21
CA MET A 52 -8.92 -10.72 -4.99
C MET A 52 -10.31 -11.12 -4.53
N HIS A 53 -10.72 -10.63 -3.37
CA HIS A 53 -12.03 -10.91 -2.77
C HIS A 53 -12.91 -9.68 -2.87
N GLU A 54 -14.09 -9.81 -3.46
CA GLU A 54 -15.04 -8.70 -3.59
C GLU A 54 -15.87 -8.52 -2.32
N TYR A 55 -16.22 -7.28 -2.01
CA TYR A 55 -17.20 -6.95 -0.97
C TYR A 55 -18.00 -5.72 -1.38
N PRO A 56 -19.18 -5.46 -0.76
CA PRO A 56 -19.95 -4.25 -1.03
C PRO A 56 -19.11 -2.98 -0.79
N GLY A 57 -18.73 -2.30 -1.87
CA GLY A 57 -17.94 -1.08 -1.84
C GLY A 57 -16.43 -1.25 -2.10
N GLY A 58 -15.95 -2.43 -2.48
CA GLY A 58 -14.54 -2.59 -2.86
C GLY A 58 -14.03 -4.02 -3.01
N VAL A 59 -12.71 -4.17 -2.86
CA VAL A 59 -12.00 -5.45 -2.93
C VAL A 59 -10.92 -5.57 -1.85
N ILE A 60 -10.62 -6.80 -1.45
CA ILE A 60 -9.47 -7.16 -0.63
C ILE A 60 -8.48 -7.89 -1.52
N LEU A 61 -7.27 -7.36 -1.61
CA LEU A 61 -6.15 -8.01 -2.28
C LEU A 61 -5.37 -8.82 -1.25
N GLN A 62 -5.07 -10.08 -1.57
CA GLN A 62 -4.33 -10.98 -0.70
C GLN A 62 -2.98 -11.36 -1.32
N ALA A 63 -1.88 -11.11 -0.63
CA ALA A 63 -0.53 -11.47 -1.06
C ALA A 63 -0.18 -12.92 -0.66
N GLY A 64 -0.59 -13.89 -1.47
CA GLY A 64 -0.34 -15.31 -1.20
C GLY A 64 -1.32 -15.94 -0.21
N ASP A 65 -1.36 -17.27 -0.17
CA ASP A 65 -2.37 -18.03 0.58
C ASP A 65 -2.28 -17.84 2.11
N LYS A 66 -1.09 -17.47 2.61
CA LYS A 66 -0.82 -17.26 4.03
C LYS A 66 0.11 -16.06 4.24
N PRO A 67 0.06 -15.39 5.41
CA PRO A 67 1.01 -14.33 5.72
C PRO A 67 2.43 -14.90 5.71
N GLN A 68 3.38 -14.12 5.21
CA GLN A 68 4.77 -14.53 5.10
C GLN A 68 5.64 -13.49 5.80
N LEU A 69 6.65 -13.99 6.52
CA LEU A 69 7.72 -13.17 7.07
C LEU A 69 8.87 -13.21 6.09
N GLY A 70 9.23 -12.04 5.55
CA GLY A 70 10.41 -11.89 4.71
C GLY A 70 11.66 -11.80 5.57
N ASP A 71 12.80 -12.17 4.99
CA ASP A 71 14.11 -12.02 5.61
C ASP A 71 15.13 -11.72 4.51
N VAL A 72 15.50 -10.44 4.41
CA VAL A 72 16.45 -9.97 3.39
C VAL A 72 17.84 -10.60 3.60
N ASN A 73 18.24 -10.83 4.85
CA ASN A 73 19.56 -11.40 5.16
C ASN A 73 19.64 -12.88 4.79
N ARG A 74 18.49 -13.59 4.78
CA ARG A 74 18.38 -14.98 4.35
C ARG A 74 17.91 -15.13 2.90
N GLY A 75 17.76 -14.03 2.16
CA GLY A 75 17.28 -14.05 0.77
C GLY A 75 15.82 -14.51 0.62
N ILE A 76 15.01 -14.44 1.68
CA ILE A 76 13.58 -14.79 1.64
C ILE A 76 12.82 -13.60 1.06
N VAL A 77 12.57 -13.65 -0.24
CA VAL A 77 11.86 -12.62 -1.00
C VAL A 77 10.35 -12.90 -0.99
N LEU A 78 9.56 -11.84 -0.83
CA LEU A 78 8.11 -11.90 -0.79
C LEU A 78 7.48 -11.50 -2.14
N ASP A 79 7.57 -12.39 -3.14
CA ASP A 79 7.14 -12.10 -4.52
C ASP A 79 5.65 -11.71 -4.61
N GLU A 80 4.78 -12.36 -3.85
CA GLU A 80 3.36 -12.02 -3.80
C GLU A 80 3.11 -10.61 -3.22
N TYR A 81 3.94 -10.17 -2.27
CA TYR A 81 3.84 -8.83 -1.69
C TYR A 81 4.31 -7.77 -2.68
N ARG A 82 5.39 -8.06 -3.42
CA ARG A 82 5.88 -7.22 -4.52
C ARG A 82 4.85 -7.09 -5.63
N ARG A 83 4.16 -8.19 -5.96
CA ARG A 83 3.09 -8.18 -6.97
C ARG A 83 1.93 -7.27 -6.55
N VAL A 84 1.43 -7.40 -5.32
CA VAL A 84 0.38 -6.52 -4.80
C VAL A 84 0.87 -5.06 -4.75
N ALA A 85 2.10 -4.82 -4.25
CA ALA A 85 2.69 -3.48 -4.18
C ALA A 85 2.82 -2.82 -5.56
N SER A 86 3.22 -3.57 -6.58
CA SER A 86 3.28 -3.11 -7.97
C SER A 86 1.89 -2.78 -8.53
N ALA A 87 0.90 -3.65 -8.30
CA ALA A 87 -0.46 -3.48 -8.80
C ALA A 87 -1.13 -2.19 -8.29
N VAL A 88 -0.81 -1.78 -7.05
CA VAL A 88 -1.38 -0.61 -6.37
C VAL A 88 -0.44 0.60 -6.36
N LYS A 89 0.74 0.52 -6.97
CA LYS A 89 1.80 1.55 -6.91
C LYS A 89 1.31 2.95 -7.27
N ARG A 90 0.39 3.06 -8.24
CA ARG A 90 -0.21 4.34 -8.68
C ARG A 90 -1.05 5.06 -7.62
N LEU A 91 -1.50 4.35 -6.58
CA LEU A 91 -2.27 4.93 -5.48
C LEU A 91 -1.39 5.34 -4.28
N ARG A 92 -0.11 4.99 -4.32
CA ARG A 92 0.80 5.14 -3.19
C ARG A 92 1.15 6.60 -2.97
N PHE A 93 0.91 7.08 -1.75
CA PHE A 93 1.41 8.36 -1.29
C PHE A 93 2.89 8.22 -0.88
N GLU A 94 3.75 9.11 -1.38
CA GLU A 94 5.18 9.14 -1.04
C GLU A 94 5.67 10.53 -0.59
N ASP A 95 4.83 11.57 -0.69
CA ASP A 95 5.21 12.95 -0.39
C ASP A 95 5.11 13.26 1.11
N TYR A 96 5.79 12.45 1.93
CA TYR A 96 5.81 12.61 3.38
C TYR A 96 6.66 13.83 3.77
N ALA A 97 6.06 14.77 4.49
CA ALA A 97 6.77 15.91 5.06
C ALA A 97 7.54 15.55 6.35
N ILE A 98 7.15 14.47 7.03
CA ILE A 98 7.72 14.01 8.30
C ILE A 98 7.92 12.48 8.29
N GLY A 99 8.78 11.98 9.16
CA GLY A 99 8.90 10.54 9.42
C GLY A 99 7.68 9.98 10.14
N LEU A 100 7.24 8.77 9.77
CA LEU A 100 6.12 8.07 10.40
C LEU A 100 6.49 7.36 11.71
N PHE A 101 7.78 7.12 11.93
CA PHE A 101 8.29 6.39 13.08
C PHE A 101 9.65 6.96 13.51
N PRO A 102 10.00 6.84 14.80
CA PRO A 102 11.33 7.22 15.28
C PRO A 102 12.39 6.28 14.71
N VAL A 103 13.57 6.82 14.47
CA VAL A 103 14.74 6.07 13.98
C VAL A 103 15.97 6.43 14.83
N PRO A 104 16.92 5.50 15.00
CA PRO A 104 18.17 5.80 15.69
C PRO A 104 19.02 6.77 14.87
N GLN A 105 19.76 7.65 15.54
CA GLN A 105 20.77 8.45 14.86
C GLN A 105 21.87 7.53 14.29
N PRO A 106 22.42 7.84 13.10
CA PRO A 106 22.26 9.06 12.31
C PRO A 106 21.17 8.99 11.21
N LEU A 107 20.21 8.06 11.29
CA LEU A 107 19.21 7.89 10.22
C LEU A 107 18.23 9.08 10.15
N ASP A 108 17.83 9.44 8.94
CA ASP A 108 16.76 10.41 8.70
C ASP A 108 15.39 9.74 8.71
N ALA A 109 14.49 10.21 9.57
CA ALA A 109 13.18 9.57 9.78
C ALA A 109 12.26 9.62 8.54
N ARG A 110 12.37 10.68 7.72
CA ARG A 110 11.59 10.83 6.50
C ARG A 110 12.10 9.86 5.44
N ASP A 111 13.41 9.79 5.26
CA ASP A 111 14.01 8.89 4.27
C ASP A 111 13.74 7.41 4.62
N GLU A 112 13.85 7.04 5.90
CA GLU A 112 13.50 5.68 6.35
C GLU A 112 12.00 5.38 6.17
N THR A 113 11.14 6.38 6.35
CA THR A 113 9.72 6.25 6.02
C THR A 113 9.53 5.93 4.53
N VAL A 114 10.16 6.68 3.63
CA VAL A 114 10.03 6.45 2.19
C VAL A 114 10.59 5.07 1.82
N LYS A 115 11.74 4.67 2.38
CA LYS A 115 12.29 3.31 2.20
C LYS A 115 11.30 2.23 2.65
N TRP A 116 10.68 2.41 3.81
CA TRP A 116 9.70 1.47 4.33
C TRP A 116 8.44 1.37 3.47
N ILE A 117 7.95 2.49 2.94
CA ILE A 117 6.81 2.52 2.00
C ILE A 117 7.14 1.79 0.69
N ARG A 118 8.39 1.91 0.22
CA ARG A 118 8.92 1.28 -1.00
C ARG A 118 9.53 -0.11 -0.79
N ARG A 119 9.42 -0.71 0.41
CA ARG A 119 10.11 -1.97 0.75
C ARG A 119 9.81 -3.18 -0.14
N PHE A 120 8.74 -3.11 -0.93
CA PHE A 120 8.32 -4.16 -1.88
C PHE A 120 8.43 -3.72 -3.34
N ASP A 121 9.15 -2.63 -3.62
CA ASP A 121 9.57 -2.27 -4.97
C ASP A 121 10.65 -3.24 -5.51
#